data_AF-A0A661W9C8-F1
#
_entry.id   AF-A0A661W9C8-F1
#
_cell.length_a   1.000
_cell.length_b   1.000
_cell.length_c   1.000
_cell.angle_alpha   90.00
_cell.angle_beta   90.00
_cell.angle_gamma   90.00
#
_symmetry.space_group_name_H-M   'P 1'
#
loop_
_entity.id
_entity.type
_entity.pdbx_description
1 polymer ?
#
loop_
_entity_poly.entity_id
_entity_poly.type
_entity_poly.pdbx_seq_one_letter_code
_entity_poly.pdbx_strand_id
1 'polypeptide(L)'
;MKLVLRAEKRTWSAGEEVAVQLIAINDSYEAVALDRRLLVGPNPVPAKLEGIPFPVSVEPAFSREEQNVVMLNPWCFYGRERFWKFPAGRVTFYGYLLRRPVEGMPPEGPKDYEALAVAAEPLVLRVR
;
A
#
# COMPACT_ATOMS: atom_id res chain seq x y z
N MET A 1 7.85 13.16 -2.72
CA MET A 1 7.19 12.12 -1.89
C MET A 1 7.90 10.81 -2.11
N LYS A 2 8.20 10.09 -1.04
CA LYS A 2 8.75 8.73 -1.07
C LYS A 2 7.73 7.74 -0.51
N LEU A 3 7.69 6.52 -1.06
CA LEU A 3 6.89 5.41 -0.54
C LEU A 3 7.78 4.27 -0.05
N VAL A 4 7.41 3.66 1.07
CA VAL A 4 8.11 2.52 1.65
C VAL A 4 7.12 1.46 2.11
N LEU A 5 7.38 0.20 1.78
CA LEU A 5 6.74 -0.96 2.39
C LEU A 5 7.65 -1.56 3.46
N ARG A 6 7.10 -1.86 4.64
CA ARG A 6 7.84 -2.46 5.76
C ARG A 6 7.07 -3.63 6.36
N ALA A 7 7.82 -4.63 6.81
CA ALA A 7 7.35 -5.67 7.72
C ALA A 7 8.45 -5.90 8.76
N GLU A 8 8.11 -6.47 9.91
CA GLU A 8 9.06 -6.76 10.99
C GLU A 8 10.20 -7.67 10.52
N LYS A 9 9.85 -8.71 9.75
CA LYS A 9 10.78 -9.72 9.24
C LYS A 9 10.40 -10.18 7.84
N ARG A 10 11.36 -10.81 7.15
CA ARG A 10 11.20 -11.31 5.77
C ARG A 10 10.69 -12.75 5.68
N THR A 11 10.79 -13.52 6.76
CA THR A 11 10.35 -14.92 6.83
C THR A 11 9.38 -15.11 7.99
N TRP A 12 8.24 -15.76 7.72
CA TRP A 12 7.13 -16.00 8.64
C TRP A 12 6.75 -17.48 8.63
N SER A 13 6.08 -17.95 9.67
CA SER A 13 5.48 -19.29 9.69
C SER A 13 4.10 -19.28 9.03
N ALA A 14 3.69 -20.39 8.42
CA ALA A 14 2.35 -20.54 7.88
C ALA A 14 1.27 -20.33 8.97
N GLY A 15 0.25 -19.55 8.65
CA GLY A 15 -0.82 -19.18 9.59
C GLY A 15 -0.42 -18.13 10.66
N GLU A 16 0.86 -17.74 10.73
CA GLU A 16 1.31 -16.60 11.53
C GLU A 16 0.71 -15.31 10.95
N GLU A 17 0.34 -14.38 11.83
CA GLU A 17 -0.18 -13.08 11.42
C GLU A 17 0.96 -12.17 10.97
N VAL A 18 0.91 -11.72 9.72
CA VAL A 18 1.88 -10.86 9.08
C VAL A 18 1.37 -9.42 9.06
N ALA A 19 2.07 -8.52 9.73
CA ALA A 19 1.84 -7.08 9.67
C ALA A 19 2.70 -6.44 8.57
N VAL A 20 2.06 -5.71 7.63
CA VAL A 20 2.76 -4.91 6.62
C VAL A 20 2.29 -3.47 6.68
N GLN A 21 3.25 -2.55 6.67
CA GLN A 21 3.04 -1.11 6.66
C GLN A 21 3.36 -0.54 5.27
N LEU A 22 2.47 0.30 4.75
CA LEU A 22 2.76 1.20 3.63
C LEU A 22 2.87 2.62 4.17
N ILE A 23 3.97 3.29 3.87
CA ILE A 23 4.31 4.62 4.41
C ILE A 23 4.62 5.57 3.26
N ALA A 24 3.88 6.67 3.18
CA ALA A 24 4.18 7.84 2.36
C ALA A 24 4.91 8.88 3.22
N ILE A 25 6.10 9.28 2.78
CA ILE A 25 6.98 10.22 3.45
C ILE A 25 7.06 11.48 2.60
N ASN A 26 6.80 12.63 3.21
CA ASN A 26 7.14 13.91 2.59
C ASN A 26 8.65 14.13 2.72
N ASP A 27 9.39 13.83 1.67
CA ASP A 27 10.84 14.01 1.55
C ASP A 27 11.23 15.35 0.90
N SER A 28 10.30 16.31 0.85
CA SER A 28 10.53 17.67 0.36
C SER A 28 10.67 18.67 1.50
N TYR A 29 11.04 19.90 1.17
CA TYR A 29 11.14 21.04 2.11
C TYR A 29 9.84 21.83 2.24
N GLU A 30 8.76 21.43 1.56
CA GLU A 30 7.46 22.11 1.59
C GLU A 30 6.36 21.18 2.11
N ALA A 31 5.26 21.75 2.62
CA ALA A 31 4.11 20.95 3.02
C ALA A 31 3.38 20.39 1.80
N VAL A 32 2.94 19.12 1.89
CA VAL A 32 2.24 18.43 0.80
C VAL A 32 0.83 18.05 1.25
N ALA A 33 -0.16 18.41 0.44
CA ALA A 33 -1.53 17.91 0.58
C ALA A 33 -1.64 16.52 -0.06
N LEU A 34 -2.12 15.54 0.70
CA LEU A 34 -2.27 14.16 0.26
C LEU A 34 -3.72 13.71 0.46
N ASP A 35 -4.42 13.36 -0.62
CA ASP A 35 -5.69 12.62 -0.48
C ASP A 35 -5.38 11.18 -0.05
N ARG A 36 -5.79 10.82 1.16
CA ARG A 36 -5.51 9.51 1.77
C ARG A 36 -6.07 8.33 0.98
N ARG A 37 -7.10 8.56 0.16
CA ARG A 37 -7.73 7.53 -0.68
C ARG A 37 -6.83 7.14 -1.86
N LEU A 38 -5.95 8.04 -2.28
CA LEU A 38 -5.01 7.82 -3.38
C LEU A 38 -3.75 7.05 -2.95
N LEU A 39 -3.50 6.93 -1.65
CA LEU A 39 -2.53 5.97 -1.13
C LEU A 39 -3.19 4.59 -1.15
N VAL A 40 -2.66 3.67 -1.96
CA VAL A 40 -3.22 2.33 -2.18
C VAL A 40 -2.23 1.25 -1.77
N GLY A 41 -2.69 0.29 -0.99
CA GLY A 41 -1.88 -0.77 -0.40
C GLY A 41 -1.76 -0.67 1.13
N PRO A 42 -1.04 -1.60 1.79
CA PRO A 42 -0.31 -2.70 1.16
C PRO A 42 -1.25 -3.73 0.53
N ASN A 43 -0.92 -4.20 -0.67
CA ASN A 43 -1.69 -5.20 -1.41
C ASN A 43 -0.87 -6.50 -1.53
N PRO A 44 -1.33 -7.63 -0.97
CA PRO A 44 -0.65 -8.91 -1.11
C PRO A 44 -0.96 -9.58 -2.45
N VAL A 45 0.07 -10.11 -3.08
CA VAL A 45 -0.02 -10.95 -4.29
C VAL A 45 0.76 -12.23 -4.05
N PRO A 46 0.07 -13.33 -3.66
CA PRO A 46 0.68 -14.65 -3.53
C PRO A 46 1.21 -15.15 -4.88
N ALA A 47 2.36 -15.82 -4.88
CA ALA A 47 2.94 -16.39 -6.10
C ALA A 47 2.09 -17.53 -6.71
N LYS A 48 1.29 -18.20 -5.87
CA LYS A 48 0.26 -19.15 -6.29
C LYS A 48 -1.09 -18.57 -5.91
N LEU A 49 -1.86 -18.15 -6.91
CA LEU A 49 -3.23 -17.66 -6.74
C LEU A 49 -4.14 -18.87 -6.49
N GLU A 50 -4.31 -19.25 -5.22
CA GLU A 50 -5.38 -20.15 -4.81
C GLU A 50 -6.53 -19.30 -4.26
N GLY A 51 -7.64 -19.23 -5.00
CA GLY A 51 -8.86 -18.55 -4.58
C GLY A 51 -9.05 -17.13 -5.13
N ILE A 52 -9.93 -16.37 -4.46
CA ILE A 52 -10.34 -15.01 -4.86
C ILE A 52 -9.19 -14.04 -4.55
N PRO A 53 -8.81 -13.14 -5.48
CA PRO A 53 -7.83 -12.10 -5.22
C PRO A 53 -8.18 -11.29 -3.97
N PHE A 54 -7.16 -10.94 -3.17
CA PHE A 54 -7.37 -10.05 -2.04
C PHE A 54 -7.91 -8.69 -2.54
N PRO A 55 -8.90 -8.11 -1.85
CA PRO A 55 -9.38 -6.79 -2.20
C PRO A 55 -8.25 -5.77 -2.07
N VAL A 56 -8.24 -4.80 -2.97
CA VAL A 56 -7.26 -3.71 -2.97
C VAL A 56 -7.45 -2.87 -1.71
N SER A 57 -6.35 -2.58 -1.01
CA SER A 57 -6.36 -1.84 0.24
C SER A 57 -6.44 -0.33 -0.01
N VAL A 58 -7.63 0.24 0.14
CA VAL A 58 -7.89 1.68 0.03
C VAL A 58 -8.57 2.21 1.30
N GLU A 59 -8.47 3.51 1.53
CA GLU A 59 -9.20 4.17 2.62
C GLU A 59 -10.67 4.41 2.22
N PRO A 60 -11.63 4.24 3.15
CA PRO A 60 -13.00 4.65 2.90
C PRO A 60 -13.06 6.17 2.71
N ALA A 61 -13.99 6.65 1.89
CA ALA A 61 -14.19 8.10 1.72
C ALA A 61 -14.97 8.71 2.89
N PHE A 62 -14.57 9.90 3.34
CA PHE A 62 -15.45 10.77 4.11
C PHE A 62 -16.48 11.43 3.20
N SER A 63 -17.58 11.91 3.80
CA SER A 63 -18.66 12.58 3.09
C SER A 63 -18.27 13.94 2.52
N ARG A 64 -17.32 14.64 3.14
CA ARG A 64 -16.74 15.88 2.61
C ARG A 64 -15.36 15.63 2.02
N GLU A 65 -15.08 16.26 0.90
CA GLU A 65 -13.85 16.04 0.16
C GLU A 65 -12.62 16.48 0.96
N GLU A 66 -12.70 17.64 1.61
CA GLU A 66 -11.59 18.22 2.39
C GLU A 66 -11.11 17.29 3.51
N GLN A 67 -11.99 16.46 4.07
CA GLN A 67 -11.66 15.54 5.15
C GLN A 67 -10.83 14.33 4.68
N ASN A 68 -10.79 14.08 3.37
CA ASN A 68 -9.93 13.04 2.79
C ASN A 68 -8.50 13.52 2.60
N VAL A 69 -8.24 14.83 2.71
CA VAL A 69 -6.91 15.42 2.53
C VAL A 69 -6.18 15.51 3.86
N VAL A 70 -4.95 14.98 3.88
CA VAL A 70 -4.01 15.07 5.00
C VAL A 70 -2.87 16.00 4.60
N MET A 71 -2.54 16.96 5.46
CA MET A 71 -1.37 17.81 5.28
C MET A 71 -0.14 17.14 5.91
N LEU A 72 0.89 16.91 5.10
CA LEU A 72 2.17 16.39 5.56
C LEU A 72 3.21 17.50 5.54
N ASN A 73 3.66 17.92 6.71
CA ASN A 73 4.83 18.79 6.82
C ASN A 73 6.09 18.06 6.34
N PRO A 74 7.18 18.81 6.02
CA PRO A 74 8.46 18.21 5.67
C PRO A 74 8.88 17.11 6.66
N TRP A 75 9.27 15.96 6.12
CA TRP A 75 9.69 14.75 6.87
C TRP A 75 8.63 14.09 7.75
N CYS A 76 7.38 14.55 7.70
CA CYS A 76 6.26 13.80 8.26
C CYS A 76 5.84 12.66 7.33
N PHE A 77 5.15 11.68 7.90
CA PHE A 77 4.66 10.52 7.17
C PHE A 77 3.19 10.25 7.46
N TYR A 78 2.54 9.64 6.48
CA TYR A 78 1.21 9.06 6.60
C TYR A 78 1.26 7.65 6.02
N GLY A 79 0.53 6.72 6.63
CA GLY A 79 0.58 5.35 6.20
C GLY A 79 -0.52 4.52 6.83
N ARG A 80 -0.51 3.24 6.52
CA ARG A 80 -1.40 2.29 7.14
C ARG A 80 -0.73 0.95 7.34
N GLU A 81 -1.18 0.27 8.38
CA GLU A 81 -0.83 -1.10 8.70
C GLU A 81 -2.03 -2.00 8.42
N ARG A 82 -1.73 -3.20 7.94
CA ARG A 82 -2.70 -4.24 7.63
C ARG A 82 -2.11 -5.60 8.00
N PHE A 83 -3.01 -6.53 8.30
CA PHE A 83 -2.68 -7.84 8.85
C PHE A 83 -3.26 -8.93 7.95
N TRP A 84 -2.49 -9.99 7.74
CA TRP A 84 -2.91 -11.15 6.96
C TRP A 84 -2.36 -12.43 7.56
N LYS A 85 -3.01 -13.55 7.27
CA LYS A 85 -2.48 -14.90 7.50
C LYS A 85 -2.39 -15.60 6.16
N PHE A 86 -1.24 -16.20 5.88
CA PHE A 86 -0.98 -16.87 4.61
C PHE A 86 -0.64 -18.35 4.83
N PRO A 87 -0.97 -19.23 3.87
CA PRO A 87 -0.35 -20.53 3.78
C PRO A 87 1.15 -20.41 3.45
N ALA A 88 1.88 -21.52 3.56
CA ALA A 88 3.28 -21.58 3.13
C ALA A 88 3.42 -21.17 1.65
N GLY A 89 4.40 -20.33 1.35
CA GLY A 89 4.60 -19.78 0.02
C GLY A 89 5.37 -18.48 -0.01
N ARG A 90 5.33 -17.80 -1.16
CA ARG A 90 5.91 -16.47 -1.35
C ARG A 90 4.78 -15.49 -1.60
N VAL A 91 4.84 -14.34 -0.93
CA VAL A 91 3.87 -13.24 -1.10
C VAL A 91 4.65 -11.98 -1.42
N THR A 92 4.23 -11.27 -2.46
CA THR A 92 4.79 -9.97 -2.82
C THR A 92 3.78 -8.90 -2.47
N PHE A 93 4.21 -7.89 -1.74
CA PHE A 93 3.38 -6.75 -1.39
C PHE A 93 3.70 -5.57 -2.28
N TYR A 94 2.64 -4.87 -2.66
CA TYR A 94 2.72 -3.69 -3.48
C TYR A 94 2.03 -2.49 -2.81
N GLY A 95 2.46 -1.29 -3.16
CA GLY A 95 1.90 -0.05 -2.64
C GLY A 95 2.18 1.12 -3.58
N TYR A 96 1.20 1.99 -3.73
CA TYR A 96 1.17 3.05 -4.73
C TYR A 96 0.60 4.34 -4.15
N LEU A 97 1.06 5.45 -4.67
CA LEU A 97 0.38 6.74 -4.58
C LEU A 97 -0.11 7.10 -5.98
N LEU A 98 -1.42 7.28 -6.12
CA LEU A 98 -2.04 7.67 -7.37
C LEU A 98 -2.17 9.19 -7.48
N ARG A 99 -2.22 9.71 -8.70
CA ARG A 99 -2.57 11.11 -9.01
C ARG A 99 -4.08 11.33 -9.03
N ARG A 100 -4.83 10.28 -9.32
CA ARG A 100 -6.29 10.28 -9.45
C ARG A 100 -6.86 8.89 -9.13
N PRO A 101 -8.15 8.77 -8.75
CA PRO A 101 -8.79 7.48 -8.56
C PRO A 101 -8.76 6.64 -9.86
N VAL A 102 -8.56 5.33 -9.72
CA VAL A 102 -8.59 4.36 -10.81
C VAL A 102 -9.50 3.20 -10.41
N GLU A 103 -10.58 2.99 -11.16
CA GLU A 103 -11.50 1.88 -10.94
C GLU A 103 -10.91 0.56 -11.45
N GLY A 104 -11.23 -0.54 -10.78
CA GLY A 104 -10.83 -1.89 -11.21
C GLY A 104 -9.31 -2.13 -11.23
N MET A 105 -8.53 -1.33 -10.50
CA MET A 105 -7.09 -1.47 -10.44
C MET A 105 -6.69 -2.83 -9.82
N PRO A 106 -5.75 -3.58 -10.42
CA PRO A 106 -5.27 -4.81 -9.81
C PRO A 106 -4.34 -4.53 -8.60
N PRO A 107 -4.15 -5.50 -7.69
CA PRO A 107 -3.23 -5.40 -6.56
C PRO A 107 -1.80 -4.97 -6.93
N GLU A 108 -1.32 -5.37 -8.10
CA GLU A 108 -0.04 -5.05 -8.73
C GLU A 108 0.04 -3.63 -9.33
N GLY A 109 -0.99 -2.80 -9.12
CA GLY A 109 -0.97 -1.39 -9.46
C GLY A 109 -1.69 -1.04 -10.77
N PRO A 110 -1.76 0.26 -11.11
CA PRO A 110 -2.53 0.72 -12.27
C PRO A 110 -1.85 0.29 -13.58
N LYS A 111 -2.66 -0.11 -14.56
CA LYS A 111 -2.19 -0.28 -15.95
C LYS A 111 -1.93 1.07 -16.64
N ASP A 112 -2.62 2.11 -16.19
CA ASP A 112 -2.42 3.48 -16.62
C ASP A 112 -1.29 4.11 -15.81
N TYR A 113 -0.11 4.23 -16.42
CA TYR A 113 1.07 4.83 -15.78
C TYR A 113 0.89 6.33 -15.50
N GLU A 114 0.04 7.04 -16.24
CA GLU A 114 -0.24 8.46 -16.00
C GLU A 114 -1.05 8.66 -14.71
N ALA A 115 -1.77 7.64 -14.25
CA ALA A 115 -2.45 7.67 -12.97
C ALA A 115 -1.50 7.44 -11.78
N LEU A 116 -0.27 6.96 -12.00
CA LEU A 116 0.70 6.68 -10.96
C LEU A 116 1.52 7.94 -10.61
N ALA A 117 1.54 8.31 -9.35
CA ALA A 117 2.44 9.35 -8.85
C ALA A 117 3.78 8.75 -8.42
N VAL A 118 3.72 7.74 -7.55
CA VAL A 118 4.89 7.06 -6.96
C VAL A 118 4.51 5.60 -6.67
N ALA A 119 5.45 4.68 -6.83
CA ALA A 119 5.32 3.29 -6.36
C ALA A 119 6.37 2.99 -5.29
N ALA A 120 6.01 2.19 -4.29
CA ALA A 120 6.98 1.59 -3.38
C ALA A 120 7.74 0.46 -4.07
N GLU A 121 8.99 0.23 -3.68
CA GLU A 121 9.67 -1.02 -4.03
C GLU A 121 8.87 -2.22 -3.48
N PRO A 122 8.58 -3.25 -4.29
CA PRO A 122 7.80 -4.39 -3.84
C PRO A 122 8.45 -5.13 -2.67
N LEU A 123 7.66 -5.38 -1.62
CA LEU A 123 8.12 -6.10 -0.44
C LEU A 123 7.82 -7.58 -0.59
N VAL A 124 8.85 -8.38 -0.84
CA VAL A 124 8.74 -9.84 -0.92
C VAL A 124 8.92 -10.45 0.47
N LEU A 125 7.97 -11.31 0.87
CA LEU A 125 7.98 -12.12 2.08
C LEU A 125 7.93 -13.62 1.74
N ARG A 126 8.56 -14.44 2.60
CA ARG A 126 8.51 -15.91 2.54
C ARG A 126 7.76 -16.45 3.75
N VAL A 127 6.80 -17.33 3.51
CA VAL A 127 6.00 -18.02 4.53
C VAL A 127 6.35 -19.51 4.47
N ARG A 128 6.70 -20.13 5.59
CA ARG A 128 7.19 -21.52 5.66
C ARG A 128 6.30 -22.39 6.53
#